data_AF-A0A4V1SIK2-F1
#
_entry.id   AF-A0A4V1SIK2-F1
#
_cell.length_a   1.000
_cell.length_b   1.000
_cell.length_c   1.000
_cell.angle_alpha   90.00
_cell.angle_beta   90.00
_cell.angle_gamma   90.00
#
_symmetry.space_group_name_H-M   'P 1'
#
loop_
_entity.id
_entity.type
_entity.pdbx_description
1 polymer ?
#
loop_
_entity_poly.entity_id
_entity_poly.type
_entity_poly.pdbx_seq_one_letter_code
_entity_poly.pdbx_strand_id
1 'polypeptide(L)'
;GAPLWLVVVMSLLINARHVVYGPNIAQWLPQSRWWPWLMHGLTDQIFALSHTRLPLLPENERLGWFTGAMLVAWFSWIGGTVLGVLAGAELTQRWPLLGEVMPFALPALFLVLLAPRFNSRPWALALGSTILAAILLKLYGLPNAAIPIAAACGAMLYLAVDAKVSKGGASDG
;
A
#
# COMPACT_ATOMS: atom_id res chain seq x y z
N GLY A 1 27.55 3.40 2.65
CA GLY A 1 26.52 2.64 3.39
C GLY A 1 25.67 3.60 4.20
N ALA A 2 24.39 3.31 4.42
CA ALA A 2 23.53 4.16 5.24
C ALA A 2 24.05 4.24 6.70
N PRO A 3 23.81 5.35 7.43
CA PRO A 3 24.22 5.48 8.82
C PRO A 3 23.57 4.42 9.71
N LEU A 4 24.33 3.80 10.62
CA LEU A 4 23.81 2.74 11.50
C LEU A 4 22.58 3.19 12.31
N TRP A 5 22.61 4.42 12.81
CA TRP A 5 21.48 4.99 13.56
C TRP A 5 20.22 5.11 12.70
N LEU A 6 20.37 5.44 11.40
CA LEU A 6 19.25 5.55 10.47
C LEU A 6 18.64 4.17 10.21
N VAL A 7 19.47 3.13 10.06
CA VAL A 7 18.99 1.75 9.91
C VAL A 7 18.20 1.32 11.14
N VAL A 8 18.73 1.58 12.35
CA VAL A 8 18.03 1.26 13.61
C VAL A 8 16.68 1.98 13.69
N VAL A 9 16.65 3.29 13.42
CA VAL A 9 15.41 4.08 13.46
C VAL A 9 14.40 3.57 12.42
N MET A 10 14.82 3.34 11.17
CA MET A 10 13.92 2.82 10.13
C MET A 10 13.41 1.41 10.47
N SER A 11 14.26 0.53 10.99
CA SER A 11 13.85 -0.80 11.44
C SER A 11 12.85 -0.73 12.59
N LEU A 12 13.04 0.17 13.55
CA LEU A 12 12.09 0.39 14.64
C LEU A 12 10.77 0.95 14.11
N LEU A 13 10.80 1.94 13.22
CA LEU A 13 9.59 2.53 12.63
C LEU A 13 8.76 1.51 11.83
N ILE A 14 9.42 0.66 11.03
CA ILE A 14 8.74 -0.40 10.28
C ILE A 14 8.11 -1.43 11.25
N ASN A 15 8.80 -1.74 12.35
CA ASN A 15 8.32 -2.71 13.35
C ASN A 15 7.37 -2.12 14.40
N ALA A 16 7.22 -0.80 14.49
CA ALA A 16 6.35 -0.12 15.45
C ALA A 16 4.89 -0.61 15.38
N ARG A 17 4.48 -1.14 14.22
CA ARG A 17 3.18 -1.82 14.03
C ARG A 17 2.91 -2.89 15.10
N HIS A 18 3.92 -3.62 15.56
CA HIS A 18 3.73 -4.68 16.57
C HIS A 18 3.39 -4.11 17.95
N VAL A 19 3.86 -2.89 18.26
CA VAL A 19 3.53 -2.18 19.50
C VAL A 19 2.07 -1.74 19.49
N VAL A 20 1.54 -1.35 18.33
CA VAL A 20 0.15 -0.90 18.17
C VAL A 20 -0.82 -2.09 18.04
N TYR A 21 -0.47 -3.07 17.21
CA TYR A 21 -1.36 -4.19 16.88
C TYR A 21 -1.36 -5.29 17.94
N GLY A 22 -0.21 -5.54 18.57
CA GLY A 22 -0.03 -6.60 19.55
C GLY A 22 -1.04 -6.56 20.70
N PRO A 23 -1.14 -5.44 21.45
CA PRO A 23 -2.11 -5.31 22.55
C PRO A 23 -3.57 -5.42 22.10
N ASN A 24 -3.90 -4.86 20.92
CA ASN A 24 -5.26 -4.88 20.39
C ASN A 24 -5.75 -6.29 20.03
N ILE A 25 -4.85 -7.18 19.60
CA ILE A 25 -5.17 -8.58 19.30
C ILE A 25 -4.95 -9.48 20.53
N ALA A 26 -4.11 -9.07 21.49
CA ALA A 26 -3.85 -9.82 22.72
C ALA A 26 -5.10 -10.13 23.54
N GLN A 27 -6.09 -9.23 23.54
CA GLN A 27 -7.36 -9.47 24.25
C GLN A 27 -8.19 -10.62 23.65
N TRP A 28 -7.95 -10.99 22.38
CA TRP A 28 -8.75 -11.97 21.64
C TRP A 28 -8.08 -13.34 21.51
N LEU A 29 -6.78 -13.45 21.79
CA LEU A 29 -6.02 -14.70 21.73
C LEU A 29 -5.53 -15.12 23.12
N PRO A 30 -5.52 -16.43 23.42
CA PRO A 30 -4.96 -16.92 24.68
C PRO A 30 -3.44 -16.69 24.74
N GLN A 31 -2.94 -16.38 25.93
CA GLN A 31 -1.49 -16.34 26.16
C GLN A 31 -0.90 -17.73 25.95
N SER A 32 -0.06 -17.86 24.92
CA SER A 32 0.57 -19.12 24.52
C SER A 32 2.08 -18.93 24.39
N ARG A 33 2.87 -19.98 24.64
CA ARG A 33 4.34 -19.94 24.46
C ARG A 33 4.77 -19.58 23.04
N TRP A 34 3.87 -19.71 22.08
CA TRP A 34 4.08 -19.39 20.66
C TRP A 34 3.79 -17.93 20.33
N TRP A 35 3.52 -17.08 21.33
CA TRP A 35 3.22 -15.66 21.15
C TRP A 35 4.20 -14.91 20.24
N PRO A 36 5.54 -15.09 20.36
CA PRO A 36 6.49 -14.39 19.49
C PRO A 36 6.34 -14.78 18.01
N TRP A 37 6.01 -16.05 17.75
CA TRP A 37 5.78 -16.57 16.40
C TRP A 37 4.47 -16.06 15.81
N LEU A 38 3.42 -16.00 16.63
CA LEU A 38 2.12 -15.41 16.26
C LEU A 38 2.27 -13.92 15.92
N MET A 39 3.09 -13.19 16.68
CA MET A 39 3.36 -11.77 16.44
C MET A 39 4.18 -11.54 15.17
N HIS A 40 5.02 -12.50 14.73
CA HIS A 40 5.75 -12.39 13.47
C HIS A 40 4.81 -12.33 12.25
N GLY A 41 3.68 -13.03 12.33
CA GLY A 41 2.64 -13.05 11.29
C GLY A 41 1.74 -11.83 11.22
N LEU A 42 1.95 -10.86 12.12
CA LEU A 42 1.05 -9.72 12.31
C LEU A 42 1.30 -8.64 11.25
N THR A 43 0.82 -8.89 10.03
CA THR A 43 0.79 -7.89 8.97
C THR A 43 -0.45 -7.00 9.10
N ASP A 44 -0.45 -5.87 8.40
CA ASP A 44 -1.58 -4.94 8.34
C ASP A 44 -2.86 -5.62 7.83
N GLN A 45 -2.75 -6.51 6.83
CA GLN A 45 -3.91 -7.25 6.31
C GLN A 45 -4.42 -8.28 7.32
N ILE A 46 -3.52 -9.02 7.97
CA ILE A 46 -3.88 -10.00 9.00
C ILE A 46 -4.49 -9.30 10.21
N PHE A 47 -3.96 -8.15 10.62
CA PHE A 47 -4.53 -7.34 11.70
C PHE A 47 -5.96 -6.89 11.38
N ALA A 48 -6.18 -6.28 10.21
CA ALA A 48 -7.50 -5.81 9.80
C ALA A 48 -8.52 -6.95 9.69
N LEU A 49 -8.11 -8.09 9.14
CA LEU A 49 -8.97 -9.27 9.04
C LEU A 49 -9.25 -9.89 10.42
N SER A 50 -8.25 -9.96 11.28
CA SER A 50 -8.38 -10.51 12.63
C SER A 50 -9.27 -9.63 13.51
N HIS A 51 -9.12 -8.32 13.44
CA HIS A 51 -9.94 -7.38 14.19
C HIS A 51 -11.44 -7.49 13.81
N THR A 52 -11.74 -7.83 12.56
CA THR A 52 -13.14 -7.99 12.10
C THR A 52 -13.69 -9.40 12.31
N ARG A 53 -12.86 -10.45 12.23
CA ARG A 53 -13.31 -11.85 12.31
C ARG A 53 -13.21 -12.47 13.71
N LEU A 54 -12.19 -12.16 14.51
CA LEU A 54 -11.99 -12.77 15.82
C LEU A 54 -13.17 -12.56 16.79
N PRO A 55 -13.82 -11.38 16.85
CA PRO A 55 -14.97 -11.18 17.75
C PRO A 55 -16.19 -12.04 17.39
N LEU A 56 -16.29 -12.48 16.13
CA LEU A 56 -17.40 -13.29 15.63
C LEU A 56 -17.19 -14.80 15.84
N LEU A 57 -15.97 -15.21 16.22
CA LEU A 57 -15.60 -16.62 16.38
C LEU A 57 -15.68 -17.06 17.85
N PRO A 58 -16.09 -18.32 18.09
CA PRO A 58 -15.93 -18.99 19.39
C PRO A 58 -14.46 -18.98 19.86
N GLU A 59 -14.24 -18.84 21.17
CA GLU A 59 -12.89 -18.68 21.75
C GLU A 59 -11.91 -19.83 21.39
N ASN A 60 -12.41 -21.05 21.32
CA ASN A 60 -11.65 -22.25 20.96
C ASN A 60 -11.16 -22.25 19.50
N GLU A 61 -11.81 -21.52 18.60
CA GLU A 61 -11.48 -21.48 17.16
C GLU A 61 -10.59 -20.28 16.79
N ARG A 62 -10.56 -19.23 17.62
CA ARG A 62 -9.82 -17.98 17.36
C ARG A 62 -8.33 -18.21 17.08
N LEU A 63 -7.67 -19.06 17.87
CA LEU A 63 -6.25 -19.34 17.72
C LEU A 63 -5.97 -20.07 16.40
N GLY A 64 -6.76 -21.10 16.08
CA GLY A 64 -6.59 -21.89 14.85
C GLY A 64 -6.86 -21.08 13.58
N TRP A 65 -7.88 -20.22 13.62
CA TRP A 65 -8.17 -19.32 12.51
C TRP A 65 -7.03 -18.30 12.31
N PHE A 66 -6.54 -17.68 13.39
CA PHE A 66 -5.47 -16.69 13.31
C PHE A 66 -4.15 -17.31 12.80
N THR A 67 -3.77 -18.49 13.30
CA THR A 67 -2.58 -19.19 12.81
C THR A 67 -2.72 -19.60 11.35
N GLY A 68 -3.91 -20.06 10.93
CA GLY A 68 -4.19 -20.35 9.53
C GLY A 68 -4.03 -19.12 8.64
N ALA A 69 -4.63 -18.00 9.02
CA ALA A 69 -4.52 -16.74 8.28
C ALA A 69 -3.06 -16.25 8.17
N MET A 70 -2.32 -16.29 9.28
CA MET A 70 -0.89 -15.99 9.33
C MET A 70 -0.09 -16.89 8.37
N LEU A 71 -0.30 -18.20 8.41
CA LEU A 71 0.44 -19.16 7.58
C LEU A 71 0.15 -18.94 6.10
N VAL A 72 -1.11 -18.71 5.73
CA VAL A 72 -1.48 -18.40 4.34
C VAL A 72 -0.77 -17.13 3.85
N ALA A 73 -0.76 -16.06 4.65
CA ALA A 73 -0.02 -14.85 4.31
C ALA A 73 1.48 -15.12 4.15
N TRP A 74 2.08 -15.87 5.07
CA TRP A 74 3.50 -16.19 5.04
C TRP A 74 3.89 -17.04 3.82
N PHE A 75 3.13 -18.11 3.53
CA PHE A 75 3.35 -18.93 2.34
C PHE A 75 3.10 -18.16 1.04
N SER A 76 2.11 -17.26 1.00
CA SER A 76 1.87 -16.42 -0.17
C SER A 76 3.03 -15.46 -0.44
N TRP A 77 3.65 -14.93 0.63
CA TRP A 77 4.82 -14.08 0.53
C TRP A 77 6.04 -14.85 0.03
N ILE A 78 6.30 -16.03 0.59
CA ILE A 78 7.41 -16.89 0.13
C ILE A 78 7.19 -17.33 -1.32
N GLY A 79 6.00 -17.83 -1.63
CA GLY A 79 5.66 -18.27 -2.98
C GLY A 79 5.79 -17.15 -3.99
N GLY A 80 5.28 -15.96 -3.69
CA GLY A 80 5.43 -14.77 -4.53
C GLY A 80 6.88 -14.35 -4.70
N THR A 81 7.70 -14.44 -3.65
CA THR A 81 9.14 -14.11 -3.72
C THR A 81 9.91 -15.10 -4.58
N VAL A 82 9.69 -16.41 -4.38
CA VAL A 82 10.33 -17.46 -5.19
C VAL A 82 9.91 -17.33 -6.64
N LEU A 83 8.61 -17.19 -6.91
CA LEU A 83 8.10 -16.95 -8.26
C LEU A 83 8.69 -15.67 -8.87
N GLY A 84 8.80 -14.60 -8.11
CA GLY A 84 9.39 -13.34 -8.56
C GLY A 84 10.87 -13.46 -8.93
N VAL A 85 11.67 -14.19 -8.15
CA VAL A 85 13.08 -14.43 -8.44
C VAL A 85 13.25 -15.32 -9.67
N LEU A 86 12.51 -16.43 -9.75
CA LEU A 86 12.61 -17.38 -10.85
C LEU A 86 12.09 -16.80 -12.17
N ALA A 87 10.92 -16.18 -12.15
CA ALA A 87 10.33 -15.57 -13.34
C ALA A 87 11.01 -14.25 -13.72
N GLY A 88 11.51 -13.49 -12.75
CA GLY A 88 12.12 -12.18 -13.00
C GLY A 88 13.39 -12.26 -13.84
N ALA A 89 14.23 -13.27 -13.60
CA ALA A 89 15.47 -13.49 -14.37
C ALA A 89 15.16 -13.84 -15.84
N GLU A 90 14.27 -14.82 -16.06
CA GLU A 90 13.82 -15.23 -17.40
C GLU A 90 13.11 -14.10 -18.16
N LEU A 91 12.26 -13.34 -17.46
CA LEU A 91 11.49 -12.26 -18.05
C LEU A 91 12.38 -11.09 -18.49
N THR A 92 13.39 -10.75 -17.68
CA THR A 92 14.33 -9.67 -17.99
C THR A 92 15.29 -10.06 -19.11
N GLN A 93 15.67 -11.34 -19.22
CA GLN A 93 16.47 -11.83 -20.35
C GLN A 93 15.72 -11.76 -21.69
N ARG A 94 14.43 -12.11 -21.69
CA ARG A 94 13.60 -12.08 -22.90
C ARG A 94 13.11 -10.68 -23.26
N TRP A 95 12.89 -9.82 -22.26
CA TRP A 95 12.35 -8.47 -22.43
C TRP A 95 13.15 -7.46 -21.59
N PRO A 96 14.29 -6.96 -22.09
CA PRO A 96 15.14 -6.01 -21.35
C PRO A 96 14.41 -4.75 -20.88
N LEU A 97 13.42 -4.30 -21.66
CA LEU A 97 12.56 -3.16 -21.34
C LEU A 97 11.77 -3.36 -20.03
N LEU A 98 11.42 -4.59 -19.66
CA LEU A 98 10.73 -4.85 -18.39
C LEU A 98 11.65 -4.60 -17.19
N GLY A 99 12.96 -4.83 -17.34
CA GLY A 99 13.96 -4.50 -16.32
C GLY A 99 14.03 -3.00 -16.02
N GLU A 100 13.87 -2.16 -17.05
CA GLU A 100 13.84 -0.70 -16.90
C GLU A 100 12.57 -0.20 -16.18
N VAL A 101 11.44 -0.89 -16.35
CA VAL A 101 10.15 -0.52 -15.74
C VAL A 101 10.00 -1.13 -14.34
N MET A 102 10.78 -2.15 -13.98
CA MET A 102 10.67 -2.86 -12.69
C MET A 102 10.77 -1.95 -11.45
N PRO A 103 11.65 -0.92 -11.40
CA PRO A 103 11.67 0.04 -10.29
C PRO A 103 10.34 0.80 -10.10
N PHE A 104 9.50 0.88 -11.14
CA PHE A 104 8.19 1.51 -11.10
C PHE A 104 7.05 0.57 -10.65
N ALA A 105 7.33 -0.72 -10.44
CA ALA A 105 6.32 -1.71 -10.06
C ALA A 105 5.60 -1.35 -8.74
N LEU A 106 6.35 -0.87 -7.74
CA LEU A 106 5.78 -0.50 -6.43
C LEU A 106 4.85 0.73 -6.53
N PRO A 107 5.27 1.87 -7.14
CA PRO A 107 4.34 2.97 -7.44
C PRO A 107 3.11 2.54 -8.25
N ALA A 108 3.28 1.69 -9.26
CA ALA A 108 2.18 1.19 -10.07
C ALA A 108 1.19 0.35 -9.26
N LEU A 109 1.67 -0.47 -8.33
CA LEU A 109 0.82 -1.23 -7.42
C LEU A 109 -0.07 -0.30 -6.57
N PHE A 110 0.50 0.76 -5.99
CA PHE A 110 -0.28 1.74 -5.25
C PHE A 110 -1.32 2.45 -6.13
N LEU A 111 -0.96 2.80 -7.36
CA LEU A 111 -1.88 3.41 -8.31
C LEU A 111 -3.06 2.47 -8.62
N VAL A 112 -2.80 1.18 -8.84
CA VAL A 112 -3.84 0.17 -9.11
C VAL A 112 -4.76 -0.02 -7.91
N LEU A 113 -4.21 -0.05 -6.69
CA LEU A 113 -5.01 -0.13 -5.47
C LEU A 113 -5.89 1.11 -5.25
N LEU A 114 -5.44 2.28 -5.74
CA LEU A 114 -6.18 3.53 -5.66
C LEU A 114 -7.17 3.71 -6.82
N ALA A 115 -6.98 3.01 -7.94
CA ALA A 115 -7.81 3.12 -9.14
C ALA A 115 -9.33 3.00 -8.89
N PRO A 116 -9.84 2.09 -8.04
CA PRO A 116 -11.27 2.02 -7.74
C PRO A 116 -11.84 3.27 -7.06
N ARG A 117 -10.99 4.10 -6.43
CA ARG A 117 -11.40 5.37 -5.82
C ARG A 117 -11.58 6.48 -6.86
N PHE A 118 -11.03 6.33 -8.07
CA PHE A 118 -11.08 7.33 -9.15
C PHE A 118 -12.39 7.26 -9.95
N ASN A 119 -13.53 7.19 -9.28
CA ASN A 119 -14.83 6.93 -9.92
C ASN A 119 -15.66 8.20 -10.17
N SER A 120 -15.02 9.34 -10.43
CA SER A 120 -15.73 10.61 -10.62
C SER A 120 -15.07 11.52 -11.65
N ARG A 121 -15.87 12.43 -12.24
CA ARG A 121 -15.38 13.44 -13.20
C ARG A 121 -14.22 14.29 -12.64
N PRO A 122 -14.24 14.75 -11.36
CA PRO A 122 -13.09 15.43 -10.75
C PRO A 122 -11.80 14.60 -10.80
N TRP A 123 -11.87 13.29 -10.53
CA TRP A 123 -10.71 12.40 -10.60
C TRP A 123 -10.15 12.26 -12.02
N ALA A 124 -11.01 12.11 -13.03
CA ALA A 124 -10.56 12.05 -14.42
C ALA A 124 -9.83 13.33 -14.85
N LEU A 125 -10.34 14.50 -14.47
CA LEU A 125 -9.71 15.79 -14.75
C LEU A 125 -8.40 15.98 -13.98
N ALA A 126 -8.35 15.56 -12.71
CA ALA A 126 -7.15 15.61 -11.89
C ALA A 126 -6.03 14.71 -12.44
N LEU A 127 -6.36 13.48 -12.85
CA LEU A 127 -5.42 12.55 -13.46
C LEU A 127 -4.93 13.06 -14.82
N GLY A 128 -5.85 13.51 -15.69
CA GLY A 128 -5.50 14.06 -17.00
C GLY A 128 -4.57 15.27 -16.90
N SER A 129 -4.86 16.20 -15.98
CA SER A 129 -4.01 17.38 -15.76
C SER A 129 -2.66 17.04 -15.14
N THR A 130 -2.61 16.09 -14.20
CA THR A 130 -1.34 15.58 -13.63
C THR A 130 -0.46 14.98 -14.72
N ILE A 131 -1.03 14.12 -15.57
CA ILE A 131 -0.29 13.47 -16.66
C ILE A 131 0.21 14.52 -17.66
N LEU A 132 -0.66 15.45 -18.07
CA LEU A 132 -0.29 16.49 -19.03
C LEU A 132 0.82 17.39 -18.47
N ALA A 133 0.71 17.85 -17.23
CA ALA A 133 1.71 18.67 -16.57
C ALA A 133 3.05 17.93 -16.44
N ALA A 134 3.04 16.65 -16.08
CA ALA A 134 4.24 15.83 -15.98
C ALA A 134 4.95 15.68 -17.34
N ILE A 135 4.20 15.43 -18.42
CA ILE A 135 4.75 15.32 -19.77
C ILE A 135 5.36 16.65 -20.20
N LEU A 136 4.65 17.77 -20.04
CA LEU A 136 5.15 19.09 -20.41
C LEU A 136 6.43 19.44 -19.64
N LEU A 137 6.46 19.28 -18.32
CA LEU A 137 7.64 19.59 -17.50
C LEU A 137 8.84 18.70 -17.82
N LYS A 138 8.61 17.44 -18.20
CA LYS A 138 9.66 16.55 -18.71
C LYS A 138 10.24 17.07 -20.03
N LEU A 139 9.39 17.51 -20.97
CA LEU A 139 9.82 18.06 -22.26
C LEU A 139 10.56 19.41 -22.11
N TYR A 140 10.22 20.21 -21.12
CA TYR A 140 10.93 21.45 -20.76
C TYR A 140 12.26 21.23 -20.04
N GLY A 141 12.69 19.98 -19.82
CA GLY A 141 13.99 19.67 -19.22
C GLY A 141 14.04 19.79 -17.69
N LEU A 142 12.89 19.76 -17.01
CA LEU A 142 12.80 19.84 -15.54
C LEU A 142 12.29 18.51 -14.92
N PRO A 143 12.97 17.37 -15.13
CA PRO A 143 12.45 16.05 -14.74
C PRO A 143 12.28 15.89 -13.22
N ASN A 144 13.17 16.50 -12.42
CA ASN A 144 13.12 16.42 -10.96
C ASN A 144 11.96 17.22 -10.36
N ALA A 145 11.55 18.30 -11.02
CA ALA A 145 10.43 19.15 -10.59
C ALA A 145 9.09 18.68 -11.19
N ALA A 146 9.11 17.86 -12.23
CA ALA A 146 7.92 17.40 -12.95
C ALA A 146 6.94 16.68 -12.02
N ILE A 147 7.42 15.76 -11.18
CA ILE A 147 6.58 14.95 -10.30
C ILE A 147 5.83 15.80 -9.25
N PRO A 148 6.49 16.62 -8.40
CA PRO A 148 5.79 17.40 -7.38
C PRO A 148 4.88 18.47 -7.97
N ILE A 149 5.29 19.14 -9.05
CA ILE A 149 4.48 20.20 -9.68
C ILE A 149 3.25 19.60 -10.38
N ALA A 150 3.41 18.48 -11.09
CA ALA A 150 2.28 17.79 -11.70
C ALA A 150 1.25 17.32 -10.65
N ALA A 151 1.73 16.75 -9.54
CA ALA A 151 0.86 16.34 -8.43
C ALA A 151 0.12 17.54 -7.82
N ALA A 152 0.79 18.68 -7.63
CA ALA A 152 0.17 19.91 -7.13
C ALA A 152 -0.92 20.42 -8.10
N CYS A 153 -0.65 20.45 -9.40
CA CYS A 153 -1.62 20.85 -10.43
C CYS A 153 -2.88 19.97 -10.41
N GLY A 154 -2.71 18.64 -10.36
CA GLY A 154 -3.82 17.70 -10.26
C GLY A 154 -4.65 17.88 -9.01
N ALA A 155 -4.00 18.03 -7.85
CA ALA A 155 -4.66 18.27 -6.57
C ALA A 155 -5.44 19.59 -6.55
N MET A 156 -4.85 20.68 -7.06
CA MET A 156 -5.51 21.98 -7.15
C MET A 156 -6.76 21.93 -8.04
N LEU A 157 -6.68 21.25 -9.19
CA LEU A 157 -7.83 21.09 -10.08
C LEU A 157 -8.91 20.21 -9.48
N TYR A 158 -8.54 19.11 -8.79
CA TYR A 158 -9.50 18.30 -8.04
C TYR A 158 -10.28 19.15 -7.05
N LEU A 159 -9.59 19.90 -6.19
CA LEU A 159 -10.21 20.74 -5.16
C LEU A 159 -11.08 21.85 -5.77
N ALA A 160 -10.65 22.46 -6.86
CA ALA A 160 -11.41 23.51 -7.53
C ALA A 160 -12.72 22.98 -8.16
N VAL A 161 -12.69 21.77 -8.74
CA VAL A 161 -13.88 21.15 -9.33
C VAL A 161 -14.80 20.61 -8.24
N ASP A 162 -14.27 19.96 -7.22
CA ASP A 162 -15.03 19.42 -6.10
C ASP A 162 -15.74 20.54 -5.30
N ALA A 163 -15.04 21.65 -5.04
CA ALA A 163 -15.64 22.83 -4.41
C ALA A 163 -16.76 23.48 -5.25
N LYS A 164 -16.63 23.45 -6.59
CA LYS A 164 -17.69 23.95 -7.49
C LYS A 164 -18.90 23.02 -7.52
N VAL A 165 -18.68 21.70 -7.54
CA VAL A 165 -19.76 20.71 -7.50
C VAL A 165 -20.52 20.78 -6.17
N SER A 166 -19.79 20.90 -5.05
CA SER A 166 -20.39 21.05 -3.72
C SER A 166 -21.20 22.35 -3.57
N LYS A 167 -20.71 23.49 -4.10
CA LYS A 167 -21.44 24.76 -4.07
C LYS A 167 -22.66 24.80 -5.00
N GLY A 168 -22.57 24.17 -6.18
CA GLY A 168 -23.70 24.09 -7.12
C GLY A 168 -24.88 23.29 -6.55
N GLY A 169 -24.61 22.18 -5.85
CA GLY A 169 -25.65 21.38 -5.22
C GLY A 169 -26.34 22.02 -4.01
N ALA A 170 -25.73 23.03 -3.39
CA ALA A 170 -26.31 23.76 -2.25
C ALA A 170 -27.17 24.97 -2.67
N SER A 171 -27.15 25.36 -3.95
CA SER A 171 -27.92 26.48 -4.50
C SER A 171 -29.27 26.06 -5.08
N ASP A 172 -29.49 24.76 -5.27
CA ASP A 172 -30.64 24.20 -5.99
C ASP A 172 -31.60 23.39 -5.08
N GLY A 173 -31.45 23.50 -3.75
CA GLY A 173 -32.33 22.87 -2.74
C GLY A 173 -32.90 23.90 -1.77
#